data_AF-A0A495VWE1-F1
#
_entry.id   AF-A0A495VWE1-F1
#
_cell.length_a   1.000
_cell.length_b   1.000
_cell.length_c   1.000
_cell.angle_alpha   90.00
_cell.angle_beta   90.00
_cell.angle_gamma   90.00
#
_symmetry.space_group_name_H-M   'P 1'
#
loop_
_entity.id
_entity.type
_entity.pdbx_description
1 polymer ?
#
loop_
_entity_poly.entity_id
_entity_poly.type
_entity_poly.pdbx_seq_one_letter_code
_entity_poly.pdbx_strand_id
1 'polypeptide(L)'
;MVALEAWFDRDATEPTIVDTPAGLDGVLDTVAGWPGPNTVQLLIAEDPGHAILDVGLDAEYGRGVLYYSGPDAPDGVTSKGAHVSDPPPIYYFTGSDTEYPADAELPLDVVRRAAHEYMTSGGARPTGIEWQSR
;
A
#
# COMPACT_ATOMS: atom_id res chain seq x y z
N MET A 1 3.63 12.43 -12.23
CA MET A 1 3.02 12.50 -10.88
C MET A 1 1.54 12.77 -11.06
N VAL A 2 0.70 11.99 -10.38
CA VAL A 2 -0.77 12.12 -10.38
C VAL A 2 -1.27 12.39 -8.97
N ALA A 3 -2.46 12.95 -8.84
CA ALA A 3 -3.16 13.01 -7.57
C ALA A 3 -3.72 11.63 -7.21
N LEU A 4 -3.69 11.28 -5.93
CA LEU A 4 -4.18 10.02 -5.40
C LEU A 4 -5.35 10.26 -4.45
N GLU A 5 -6.33 9.36 -4.49
CA GLU A 5 -7.26 9.16 -3.39
C GLU A 5 -6.63 8.20 -2.38
N ALA A 6 -6.54 8.62 -1.14
CA ALA A 6 -6.12 7.77 -0.03
C ALA A 6 -7.31 7.39 0.86
N TRP A 7 -7.60 6.10 0.92
CA TRP A 7 -8.61 5.49 1.78
C TRP A 7 -7.91 4.73 2.91
N PHE A 8 -8.26 5.01 4.17
CA PHE A 8 -7.65 4.38 5.34
C PHE A 8 -8.53 4.51 6.59
N ASP A 9 -9.27 5.61 6.70
CA ASP A 9 -10.25 5.82 7.76
C ASP A 9 -11.58 5.12 7.43
N ARG A 10 -11.99 4.22 8.32
CA ARG A 10 -13.24 3.44 8.22
C ARG A 10 -14.51 4.30 8.31
N ASP A 11 -14.42 5.47 8.94
CA ASP A 11 -15.56 6.34 9.18
C ASP A 11 -15.63 7.48 8.14
N ALA A 12 -14.62 7.60 7.27
CA ALA A 12 -14.58 8.59 6.22
C ALA A 12 -15.54 8.25 5.07
N THR A 13 -16.29 9.26 4.63
CA THR A 13 -17.17 9.17 3.46
C THR A 13 -16.53 9.68 2.18
N GLU A 14 -15.37 10.34 2.28
CA GLU A 14 -14.59 10.90 1.18
C GLU A 14 -13.11 10.54 1.37
N PRO A 15 -12.35 10.33 0.29
CA PRO A 15 -10.92 10.05 0.39
C PRO A 15 -10.13 11.29 0.81
N THR A 16 -8.96 11.07 1.39
CA THR A 16 -7.96 12.15 1.47
C THR A 16 -7.29 12.31 0.11
N ILE A 17 -7.43 13.47 -0.52
CA ILE A 17 -6.75 13.77 -1.79
C ILE A 17 -5.29 14.13 -1.52
N VAL A 18 -4.39 13.45 -2.23
CA VAL A 18 -2.94 13.61 -2.11
C VAL A 18 -2.35 13.98 -3.48
N ASP A 19 -1.88 15.20 -3.63
CA ASP A 19 -1.32 15.74 -4.87
C ASP A 19 0.17 16.11 -4.77
N THR A 20 0.78 15.89 -3.60
CA THR A 20 2.21 16.15 -3.35
C THR A 20 2.88 14.98 -2.63
N PRO A 21 4.20 14.79 -2.82
CA PRO A 21 4.98 13.80 -2.07
C PRO A 21 4.87 13.98 -0.55
N ALA A 22 4.91 15.24 -0.08
CA ALA A 22 4.77 15.53 1.35
C ALA A 22 3.38 15.19 1.88
N GLY A 23 2.33 15.36 1.07
CA GLY A 23 0.98 14.90 1.39
C GLY A 23 0.92 13.38 1.51
N LEU A 24 1.59 12.65 0.61
CA LEU A 24 1.67 11.20 0.66
C LEU A 24 2.40 10.74 1.93
N ASP A 25 3.53 11.35 2.25
CA ASP A 25 4.25 11.07 3.49
C ASP A 25 3.36 11.32 4.72
N GLY A 26 2.59 12.42 4.74
CA GLY A 26 1.67 12.73 5.85
C GLY A 26 0.57 11.67 6.05
N VAL A 27 0.01 11.14 4.97
CA VAL A 27 -0.97 10.04 5.04
C VAL A 27 -0.30 8.75 5.55
N LEU A 28 0.84 8.39 4.98
CA LEU A 28 1.58 7.18 5.39
C LEU A 28 2.03 7.27 6.85
N ASP A 29 2.45 8.44 7.32
CA ASP A 29 2.80 8.70 8.72
C ASP A 29 1.59 8.58 9.65
N THR A 30 0.43 9.07 9.21
CA THR A 30 -0.82 8.96 9.98
C THR A 30 -1.19 7.50 10.21
N VAL A 31 -1.21 6.70 9.14
CA VAL A 31 -1.59 5.28 9.21
C VAL A 31 -0.53 4.45 9.94
N ALA A 32 0.76 4.72 9.72
CA ALA A 32 1.85 4.08 10.44
C ALA A 32 1.85 4.41 11.95
N GLY A 33 1.22 5.50 12.36
CA GLY A 33 1.07 5.88 13.77
C GLY A 33 -0.07 5.16 14.51
N TRP A 34 -0.90 4.38 13.80
CA TRP A 34 -1.99 3.63 14.41
C TRP A 34 -1.49 2.35 15.09
N PRO A 35 -2.22 1.83 16.10
CA PRO A 35 -1.88 0.55 16.70
C PRO A 35 -1.97 -0.60 15.70
N GLY A 36 -0.87 -1.36 15.58
CA GLY A 36 -0.79 -2.56 14.76
C GLY A 36 -0.65 -2.30 13.25
N PRO A 37 -0.61 -3.38 12.43
CA PRO A 37 -0.45 -3.27 10.99
C PRO A 37 -1.73 -2.76 10.31
N ASN A 38 -1.64 -1.62 9.63
CA ASN A 38 -2.78 -0.97 8.98
C ASN A 38 -2.49 -0.66 7.51
N THR A 39 -3.53 -0.65 6.68
CA THR A 39 -3.42 -0.43 5.24
C THR A 39 -4.01 0.92 4.84
N VAL A 40 -3.32 1.61 3.92
CA VAL A 40 -3.92 2.65 3.09
C VAL A 40 -4.09 2.14 1.66
N GLN A 41 -5.26 2.35 1.08
CA GLN A 41 -5.52 2.10 -0.32
C GLN A 41 -5.33 3.41 -1.10
N LEU A 42 -4.51 3.35 -2.15
CA LEU A 42 -4.20 4.45 -3.04
C LEU A 42 -4.79 4.18 -4.42
N LEU A 43 -5.61 5.11 -4.90
CA LEU A 43 -6.22 5.10 -6.24
C LEU A 43 -5.85 6.37 -7.00
N ILE A 44 -5.82 6.34 -8.33
CA ILE A 44 -5.63 7.57 -9.13
C ILE A 44 -6.89 8.42 -9.04
N ALA A 45 -6.80 9.66 -8.55
CA ALA A 45 -7.99 10.48 -8.29
C ALA A 45 -8.83 10.80 -9.54
N GLU A 46 -8.20 10.96 -10.70
CA GLU A 46 -8.90 11.21 -11.96
C GLU A 46 -9.42 9.93 -12.64
N ASP A 47 -8.92 8.75 -12.23
CA ASP A 47 -9.33 7.45 -12.76
C ASP A 47 -9.19 6.33 -11.70
N PRO A 48 -10.05 6.30 -10.67
CA PRO A 48 -9.89 5.36 -9.56
C PRO A 48 -10.02 3.88 -9.94
N GLY A 49 -10.56 3.59 -11.12
CA GLY A 49 -10.69 2.24 -11.66
C GLY A 49 -9.46 1.75 -12.44
N HIS A 50 -8.46 2.61 -12.67
CA HIS A 50 -7.29 2.27 -13.46
C HIS A 50 -6.40 1.22 -12.78
N ALA A 51 -6.07 1.47 -11.52
CA ALA A 51 -5.18 0.65 -10.73
C ALA A 51 -5.42 0.90 -9.24
N ILE A 52 -5.10 -0.10 -8.43
CA ILE A 52 -5.17 -0.09 -6.97
C ILE A 52 -3.77 -0.36 -6.45
N LEU A 53 -3.30 0.44 -5.49
CA LEU A 53 -2.15 0.10 -4.66
C LEU A 53 -2.55 0.14 -3.19
N ASP A 54 -2.61 -1.02 -2.55
CA ASP A 54 -2.74 -1.10 -1.10
C ASP A 54 -1.34 -1.11 -0.48
N VAL A 55 -1.16 -0.29 0.54
CA VAL A 55 0.10 -0.09 1.26
C VAL A 55 -0.13 -0.42 2.73
N GLY A 56 0.28 -1.62 3.14
CA GLY A 56 0.30 -2.05 4.53
C GLY A 56 1.52 -1.51 5.27
N LEU A 57 1.32 -0.96 6.45
CA LEU A 57 2.32 -0.27 7.25
C LEU A 57 2.33 -0.86 8.67
N ASP A 58 3.48 -1.36 9.10
CA ASP A 58 3.77 -1.78 10.47
C ASP A 58 5.03 -1.06 10.98
N ALA A 59 4.79 0.06 11.68
CA ALA A 59 5.87 0.86 12.23
C ALA A 59 6.58 0.21 13.42
N GLU A 60 5.90 -0.69 14.16
CA GLU A 60 6.47 -1.36 15.33
C GLU A 60 7.62 -2.27 14.92
N TYR A 61 7.44 -3.02 13.83
CA TYR A 61 8.46 -3.92 13.30
C TYR A 61 9.27 -3.34 12.14
N GLY A 62 8.94 -2.13 11.68
CA GLY A 62 9.59 -1.48 10.55
C GLY A 62 9.38 -2.21 9.23
N ARG A 63 8.18 -2.79 9.05
CA ARG A 63 7.80 -3.63 7.91
C ARG A 63 6.52 -3.12 7.25
N GLY A 64 6.24 -3.65 6.08
CA GLY A 64 5.00 -3.39 5.36
C GLY A 64 4.81 -4.35 4.21
N VAL A 65 3.61 -4.33 3.63
CA VAL A 65 3.25 -5.13 2.46
C VAL A 65 2.68 -4.24 1.38
N LEU A 66 2.75 -4.69 0.14
CA LEU A 66 2.09 -4.05 -0.99
C LEU A 66 1.18 -5.05 -1.68
N TYR A 67 0.00 -4.58 -2.07
CA TYR A 67 -0.81 -5.24 -3.08
C TYR A 67 -1.05 -4.27 -4.24
N TYR A 68 -0.94 -4.78 -5.46
CA TYR A 68 -1.22 -4.01 -6.66
C TYR A 68 -2.16 -4.80 -7.56
N SER A 69 -3.15 -4.11 -8.12
CA SER A 69 -3.93 -4.58 -9.26
C SER A 69 -4.05 -3.46 -10.28
N GLY A 70 -3.88 -3.79 -11.56
CA GLY A 70 -3.90 -2.83 -12.64
C GLY A 70 -3.78 -3.51 -14.00
N PRO A 71 -3.61 -2.78 -15.09
CA PRO A 71 -3.69 -3.34 -16.45
C PRO A 71 -2.66 -4.45 -16.73
N ASP A 72 -1.49 -4.39 -16.08
CA ASP A 72 -0.41 -5.37 -16.21
C ASP A 72 -0.46 -6.51 -15.17
N ALA A 73 -1.39 -6.45 -14.22
CA ALA A 73 -1.61 -7.47 -13.19
C ALA A 73 -3.10 -7.51 -12.78
N PRO A 74 -4.02 -7.93 -13.67
CA PRO A 74 -5.47 -7.84 -13.43
C PRO A 74 -5.96 -8.74 -12.29
N ASP A 75 -5.30 -9.88 -12.07
CA ASP A 75 -5.61 -10.80 -10.96
C ASP A 75 -4.99 -10.34 -9.62
N GLY A 76 -4.21 -9.26 -9.64
CA GLY A 76 -3.49 -8.73 -8.50
C GLY A 76 -2.21 -9.48 -8.17
N VAL A 77 -1.26 -8.76 -7.57
CA VAL A 77 0.02 -9.27 -7.09
C VAL A 77 0.33 -8.68 -5.72
N THR A 78 1.08 -9.41 -4.92
CA THR A 78 1.57 -8.95 -3.62
C THR A 78 3.09 -8.80 -3.65
N SER A 79 3.64 -7.95 -2.78
CA SER A 79 5.09 -7.85 -2.60
C SER A 79 5.70 -9.20 -2.22
N LYS A 80 6.97 -9.38 -2.57
CA LYS A 80 7.79 -10.51 -2.14
C LYS A 80 9.06 -10.00 -1.48
N GLY A 81 9.22 -10.33 -0.22
CA GLY A 81 10.38 -10.03 0.60
C GLY A 81 11.27 -11.24 0.84
N ALA A 82 12.41 -10.98 1.49
CA ALA A 82 13.37 -12.02 1.87
C ALA A 82 13.08 -12.65 3.24
N HIS A 83 12.20 -12.04 4.03
CA HIS A 83 11.82 -12.52 5.35
C HIS A 83 10.54 -13.33 5.25
N VAL A 84 10.52 -14.50 5.88
CA VAL A 84 9.32 -15.34 6.03
C VAL A 84 8.81 -15.19 7.46
N SER A 85 7.59 -14.69 7.62
CA SER A 85 6.91 -14.60 8.91
C SER A 85 6.17 -15.91 9.24
N ASP A 86 6.08 -16.23 10.53
CA ASP A 86 5.24 -17.32 11.04
C ASP A 86 4.59 -16.85 12.35
N PRO A 87 3.26 -16.60 12.38
CA PRO A 87 2.29 -16.84 11.30
C PRO A 87 2.43 -15.87 10.10
N PRO A 88 1.71 -16.13 8.98
CA PRO A 88 1.57 -15.16 7.89
C PRO A 88 1.07 -13.80 8.40
N PRO A 89 1.49 -12.69 7.79
CA PRO A 89 1.20 -11.37 8.33
C PRO A 89 -0.22 -10.94 7.96
N ILE A 90 -0.85 -10.20 8.86
CA ILE A 90 -2.22 -9.69 8.72
C ILE A 90 -2.17 -8.18 8.81
N TYR A 91 -2.76 -7.50 7.81
CA TYR A 91 -2.92 -6.05 7.80
C TYR A 91 -4.40 -5.68 7.75
N TYR A 92 -4.79 -4.70 8.57
CA TYR A 92 -6.17 -4.25 8.68
C TYR A 92 -6.49 -3.15 7.67
N PHE A 93 -7.63 -3.28 6.98
CA PHE A 93 -8.18 -2.25 6.11
C PHE A 93 -9.68 -2.07 6.38
N THR A 94 -10.06 -0.87 6.86
CA THR A 94 -11.46 -0.38 6.98
C THR A 94 -12.49 -1.40 7.48
N GLY A 95 -12.15 -2.23 8.47
CA GLY A 95 -13.07 -3.23 9.05
C GLY A 95 -12.77 -4.68 8.69
N SER A 96 -11.79 -4.94 7.83
CA SER A 96 -11.40 -6.28 7.42
C SER A 96 -9.91 -6.53 7.64
N ASP A 97 -9.60 -7.68 8.23
CA ASP A 97 -8.26 -8.24 8.25
C ASP A 97 -7.95 -8.84 6.88
N THR A 98 -6.74 -8.57 6.37
CA THR A 98 -6.23 -9.18 5.14
C THR A 98 -4.97 -9.94 5.47
N GLU A 99 -5.03 -11.27 5.34
CA GLU A 99 -3.85 -12.14 5.40
C GLU A 99 -3.08 -12.06 4.07
N TYR A 100 -1.75 -11.96 4.17
CA TYR A 100 -0.82 -11.96 3.04
C TYR A 100 0.05 -13.23 3.07
N PRO A 101 0.73 -13.57 1.95
CA PRO A 101 1.75 -14.62 1.96
C PRO A 101 2.81 -14.38 3.04
N ALA A 102 3.32 -15.46 3.63
CA ALA A 102 4.30 -15.40 4.72
C ALA A 102 5.59 -14.63 4.36
N ASP A 103 5.96 -14.59 3.09
CA ASP A 103 7.13 -13.89 2.57
C ASP A 103 6.78 -12.55 1.91
N ALA A 104 5.64 -11.94 2.23
CA ALA A 104 5.19 -10.71 1.58
C ALA A 104 5.85 -9.43 2.13
N GLU A 105 6.38 -9.46 3.36
CA GLU A 105 6.83 -8.24 4.03
C GLU A 105 8.17 -7.71 3.50
N LEU A 106 8.17 -6.39 3.27
CA LEU A 106 9.34 -5.61 2.89
C LEU A 106 9.73 -4.64 4.03
N PRO A 107 10.97 -4.14 4.04
CA PRO A 107 11.33 -3.00 4.89
C PRO A 107 10.43 -1.79 4.63
N LEU A 108 10.02 -1.09 5.69
CA LEU A 108 9.05 0.01 5.60
C LEU A 108 9.50 1.15 4.67
N ASP A 109 10.81 1.43 4.59
CA ASP A 109 11.36 2.43 3.67
C ASP A 109 11.21 2.03 2.20
N VAL A 110 11.26 0.73 1.89
CA VAL A 110 11.03 0.18 0.54
C VAL A 110 9.55 0.34 0.17
N VAL A 111 8.65 0.02 1.11
CA VAL A 111 7.19 0.16 0.93
C VAL A 111 6.81 1.62 0.66
N ARG A 112 7.35 2.55 1.45
CA ARG A 112 7.15 4.00 1.24
C ARG A 112 7.66 4.45 -0.12
N ARG A 113 8.88 4.03 -0.50
CA ARG A 113 9.45 4.37 -1.81
C ARG A 113 8.58 3.87 -2.97
N ALA A 114 8.01 2.67 -2.85
CA ALA A 114 7.11 2.12 -3.87
C ALA A 114 5.80 2.93 -4.00
N ALA A 115 5.23 3.41 -2.89
CA ALA A 115 4.08 4.31 -2.93
C ALA A 115 4.39 5.62 -3.68
N HIS A 116 5.57 6.20 -3.44
CA HIS A 116 6.05 7.37 -4.21
C HIS A 116 6.30 7.05 -5.69
N GLU A 117 6.83 5.87 -6.00
CA GLU A 117 7.00 5.41 -7.40
C GLU A 117 5.64 5.33 -8.10
N TYR A 118 4.63 4.72 -7.46
CA TYR A 118 3.26 4.64 -7.98
C TYR A 118 2.65 6.03 -8.24
N MET A 119 2.80 6.97 -7.30
CA MET A 119 2.34 8.35 -7.48
C MET A 119 3.05 9.04 -8.66
N THR A 120 4.36 8.87 -8.78
CA THR A 120 5.16 9.57 -9.79
C THR A 120 4.99 8.99 -11.19
N SER A 121 4.78 7.67 -11.30
CA SER A 121 4.60 6.91 -12.54
C SER A 121 3.19 7.02 -13.14
N GLY A 122 2.24 7.61 -12.41
CA GLY A 122 0.84 7.66 -12.85
C GLY A 122 0.09 6.36 -12.59
N GLY A 123 0.41 5.69 -11.49
CA GLY A 123 -0.23 4.46 -11.04
C GLY A 123 0.27 3.19 -11.72
N ALA A 124 1.44 3.23 -12.37
CA ALA A 124 2.08 2.02 -12.85
C ALA A 124 2.64 1.20 -11.68
N ARG A 125 2.63 -0.12 -11.83
CA ARG A 125 3.20 -1.05 -10.85
C ARG A 125 4.65 -0.67 -10.49
N PRO A 126 4.97 -0.49 -9.19
CA PRO A 126 6.34 -0.23 -8.74
C PRO A 126 7.33 -1.31 -9.21
N THR A 127 8.49 -0.89 -9.68
CA THR A 127 9.49 -1.76 -10.32
C THR A 127 10.70 -2.06 -9.43
N GLY A 128 10.89 -1.30 -8.35
CA GLY A 128 12.02 -1.46 -7.43
C GLY A 128 11.92 -2.63 -6.45
N ILE A 129 10.95 -3.54 -6.62
CA ILE A 129 10.66 -4.67 -5.72
C ILE A 129 10.28 -5.92 -6.51
N GLU A 130 10.33 -7.07 -5.83
CA GLU A 130 9.79 -8.32 -6.36
C GLU A 130 8.30 -8.45 -6.04
N TRP A 131 7.57 -9.05 -6.98
CA TRP A 131 6.14 -9.34 -6.88
C TRP A 131 5.89 -10.83 -6.99
N GLN A 132 4.83 -11.29 -6.36
CA GLN A 132 4.34 -12.66 -6.46
C GLN A 132 2.84 -12.70 -6.69
N SER A 133 2.36 -13.81 -7.23
CA SER A 133 0.93 -14.09 -7.25
C SER A 133 0.40 -14.23 -5.82
N ARG A 134 -0.81 -13.74 -5.61
CA ARG A 134 -1.53 -13.91 -4.35
C ARG A 134 -1.74 -15.38 -4.00
#